data_AF-A0A7M1LG14-F1
#
_entry.id   AF-A0A7M1LG14-F1
#
_cell.length_a   1.000
_cell.length_b   1.000
_cell.length_c   1.000
_cell.angle_alpha   90.00
_cell.angle_beta   90.00
_cell.angle_gamma   90.00
#
_symmetry.space_group_name_H-M   'P 1'
#
loop_
_entity.id
_entity.type
_entity.pdbx_description
1 polymer ?
#
loop_
_entity_poly.entity_id
_entity_poly.type
_entity_poly.pdbx_seq_one_letter_code
_entity_poly.pdbx_strand_id
1 'polypeptide(L)' 'MICPYCANDKTEVIGTAKSLVVHRFRKCPKCGKTFTTTESVNPANEYLKEYEKIANESEKKQ' A
#
# COMPACT_ATOMS: atom_id res chain seq x y z
N MET A 1 5.77 -9.20 6.14
CA MET A 1 6.74 -8.07 6.19
C MET A 1 7.28 -7.97 7.60
N ILE A 2 8.56 -7.57 7.73
CA ILE A 2 9.21 -7.38 9.03
C ILE A 2 8.65 -6.10 9.69
N CYS A 3 8.42 -6.14 11.01
CA CYS A 3 7.99 -4.98 11.78
C CYS A 3 9.11 -3.94 11.84
N PRO A 4 8.87 -2.68 11.40
CA PRO A 4 9.92 -1.66 11.36
C PRO A 4 10.36 -1.19 12.76
N TYR A 5 9.60 -1.50 13.82
CA TYR A 5 9.88 -1.02 15.17
C TYR A 5 10.62 -2.01 16.07
N CYS A 6 10.49 -3.31 15.82
CA CYS A 6 11.05 -4.34 16.71
C CYS A 6 11.67 -5.52 15.95
N ALA A 7 11.80 -5.40 14.63
CA ALA A 7 12.36 -6.41 13.73
C ALA A 7 11.68 -7.79 13.80
N ASN A 8 10.45 -7.87 14.32
CA ASN A 8 9.68 -9.11 14.29
C ASN A 8 9.39 -9.51 12.84
N ASP A 9 9.64 -10.76 12.49
CA ASP A 9 9.43 -11.32 11.16
C ASP A 9 7.94 -11.45 10.78
N LYS A 10 7.08 -11.62 11.80
CA LYS A 10 5.62 -11.75 11.64
C LYS A 10 4.90 -10.45 11.90
N THR A 11 3.99 -10.09 10.99
CA THR A 11 3.06 -8.97 11.11
C THR A 11 1.72 -9.37 10.49
N GLU A 12 0.63 -8.84 11.03
CA GLU A 12 -0.72 -9.19 10.61
C GLU A 12 -1.35 -8.03 9.84
N VAL A 13 -2.08 -8.32 8.77
CA VAL A 13 -2.86 -7.31 8.04
C VAL A 13 -4.21 -7.16 8.74
N ILE A 14 -4.48 -5.96 9.23
CA ILE A 14 -5.73 -5.63 9.95
C ILE A 14 -6.71 -4.86 9.08
N GLY A 15 -6.29 -4.38 7.91
CA GLY A 15 -7.14 -3.66 6.97
C GLY A 15 -6.43 -3.46 5.64
N THR A 16 -7.22 -3.32 4.58
CA THR A 16 -6.71 -3.01 3.24
C THR A 16 -7.58 -1.94 2.59
N ALA A 17 -6.95 -0.89 2.08
CA ALA A 17 -7.58 0.07 1.17
C ALA A 17 -7.03 -0.16 -0.23
N LYS A 18 -7.93 -0.41 -1.20
CA LYS A 18 -7.57 -0.69 -2.59
C LYS A 18 -7.98 0.47 -3.48
N SER A 19 -7.01 1.06 -4.16
CA SER A 19 -7.20 2.00 -5.28
C SER A 19 -6.14 1.67 -6.35
N LEU A 20 -5.59 2.67 -7.05
CA LEU A 20 -4.41 2.52 -7.93
C LEU A 20 -3.19 1.97 -7.19
N VAL A 21 -3.09 2.29 -5.90
CA VAL A 21 -2.14 1.72 -4.95
C VAL A 21 -2.91 0.96 -3.87
N VAL A 22 -2.31 -0.11 -3.37
CA VAL A 22 -2.86 -0.90 -2.29
C VAL A 22 -2.19 -0.50 -0.99
N HIS A 23 -2.95 0.12 -0.09
CA HIS A 23 -2.49 0.37 1.28
C HIS A 23 -2.91 -0.78 2.18
N ARG A 24 -1.96 -1.39 2.89
CA ARG A 24 -2.22 -2.40 3.92
C ARG A 24 -1.88 -1.83 5.28
N PHE A 25 -2.86 -1.84 6.17
CA PHE A 25 -2.68 -1.53 7.58
C PHE A 25 -2.25 -2.81 8.28
N ARG A 26 -1.13 -2.75 8.99
CA ARG A 26 -0.54 -3.90 9.67
C ARG A 26 -0.38 -3.65 11.15
N LYS A 27 -0.49 -4.70 11.96
CA LYS A 27 -0.20 -4.71 13.39
C LYS A 27 0.89 -5.74 13.68
N CYS A 28 1.84 -5.37 14.54
CA CYS A 28 2.85 -6.31 15.03
C CYS A 28 2.31 -7.05 16.26
N PRO A 29 2.24 -8.40 16.25
CA PRO A 29 1.80 -9.16 17.43
C PRO A 29 2.80 -9.09 18.58
N LYS A 30 4.09 -8.83 18.32
CA LYS A 30 5.15 -8.75 19.34
C LYS A 30 5.17 -7.42 20.09
N CYS A 31 5.13 -6.29 19.39
CA CYS A 31 5.25 -4.96 20.01
C CYS A 31 3.95 -4.14 20.02
N GLY A 32 2.87 -4.66 19.43
CA GLY A 32 1.54 -4.03 19.42
C GLY A 32 1.39 -2.83 18.49
N LYS A 33 2.49 -2.27 17.96
CA LYS A 33 2.46 -1.10 17.07
C LYS A 33 1.80 -1.41 15.73
N THR A 34 1.11 -0.42 15.20
CA THR A 34 0.50 -0.42 13.88
C THR A 34 1.34 0.40 12.89
N PHE A 35 1.32 0.01 11.63
CA PHE A 35 2.00 0.72 10.54
C PHE A 35 1.33 0.42 9.20
N THR A 36 1.53 1.31 8.23
CA THR A 36 0.94 1.18 6.89
C THR A 36 2.03 0.84 5.88
N THR A 37 1.70 -0.03 4.93
CA THR A 37 2.57 -0.34 3.79
C THR A 37 1.82 -0.10 2.50
N THR A 38 2.48 0.57 1.56
CA THR A 38 1.94 0.82 0.22
C THR A 38 2.53 -0.20 -0.75
N GLU A 39 1.67 -0.86 -1.50
CA GLU A 39 2.01 -1.75 -2.58
C GLU A 39 1.51 -1.14 -3.88
N SER A 40 2.43 -0.78 -4.76
CA SER A 40 2.14 -0.25 -6.08
C SER A 40 2.70 -1.19 -7.14
N VAL A 41 2.11 -1.15 -8.32
CA VAL A 41 2.68 -1.85 -9.48
C VAL A 41 3.91 -1.07 -9.96
N ASN A 42 4.98 -1.77 -10.32
CA ASN A 42 6.19 -1.12 -10.82
C ASN A 42 5.87 -0.39 -12.16
N PRO A 43 6.08 0.94 -12.25
CA PRO A 43 5.72 1.75 -13.42
C PRO A 43 6.65 1.55 -14.64
N ALA A 44 7.60 0.59 -14.59
CA ALA A 44 8.41 0.22 -15.74
C ALA A 44 7.57 -0.27 -16.94
N ASN A 45 6.31 -0.63 -16.73
CA ASN A 45 5.38 -0.97 -17.79
C ASN A 45 4.65 0.29 -18.31
N GLU A 46 4.82 0.58 -19.60
CA GLU A 46 4.25 1.74 -20.30
C GLU A 46 2.72 1.82 -20.20
N TYR A 47 2.03 0.67 -20.21
CA TYR A 47 0.57 0.58 -20.02
C TYR A 47 0.08 1.16 -18.69
N LEU A 48 0.88 1.02 -17.62
CA LEU A 48 0.47 1.48 -16.28
C LEU A 48 0.59 2.99 -16.14
N LYS A 49 1.52 3.62 -16.87
CA LYS A 49 1.67 5.08 -16.90
C LYS A 49 0.45 5.75 -17.54
N GLU A 50 -0.09 5.13 -18.58
CA GLU A 50 -1.30 5.63 -19.25
C GLU A 50 -2.54 5.48 -18.35
N TYR A 51 -2.66 4.35 -17.66
CA TYR A 51 -3.74 4.12 -16.69
C TYR A 51 -3.71 5.13 -15.51
N GLU A 52 -2.53 5.44 -14.98
CA GLU A 52 -2.34 6.43 -13.92
C GLU A 52 -2.77 7.83 -14.36
N LYS A 53 -2.48 8.23 -15.61
CA LYS A 53 -2.94 9.51 -16.17
C LYS A 53 -4.47 9.59 -16.24
N ILE A 54 -5.10 8.57 -16.81
CA ILE A 54 -6.56 8.51 -16.98
C ILE A 54 -7.26 8.58 -15.62
N ALA A 55 -6.78 7.82 -14.64
CA ALA A 55 -7.36 7.80 -13.30
C ALA A 55 -7.23 9.16 -12.59
N ASN A 56 -6.04 9.78 -12.61
CA ASN A 56 -5.81 11.09 -11.98
C ASN A 56 -6.63 12.23 -12.63
N GLU A 57 -6.91 12.15 -13.93
CA GLU A 57 -7.78 13.12 -14.62
C GLU A 57 -9.26 12.96 -14.25
N SER A 58 -9.70 11.73 -13.94
CA SER A 58 -11.08 11.46 -13.53
C SER A 58 -11.39 12.00 -12.13
N GLU A 59 -10.42 11.98 -11.22
CA GLU A 59 -10.54 12.51 -9.85
C GLU A 59 -10.57 14.05 -9.80
N LYS A 60 -10.00 14.73 -10.81
CA LYS A 60 -10.00 16.21 -10.90
C LYS A 60 -11.29 16.82 -11.45
N LYS A 61 -12.19 16.00 -11.99
CA LYS A 61 -13.46 16.44 -12.60
C LYS A 61 -14.67 16.29 -11.67
N GLN A 62 -14.48 15.82 -10.43
CA GLN A 62 -15.46 15.87 -9.35
C GLN A 62 -15.20 17.08 -8.46
#